data_AF-A0A6A8MFS1-F1
#
_entry.id   AF-A0A6A8MFS1-F1
#
_cell.length_a   1.000
_cell.length_b   1.000
_cell.length_c   1.000
_cell.angle_alpha   90.00
_cell.angle_beta   90.00
_cell.angle_gamma   90.00
#
_symmetry.space_group_name_H-M   'P 1'
#
loop_
_entity.id
_entity.type
_entity.pdbx_description
1 polymer ?
#
loop_
_entity_poly.entity_id
_entity_poly.type
_entity_poly.pdbx_seq_one_letter_code
_entity_poly.pdbx_strand_id
1 'polypeptide(L)'
;MHEKAAKPMQFLKIYCLILFFIPSFYILCLEVGARIAGKTLFAYADASPLIAAILISGACDFLLSVISWLDWNRLTKTRDNYVRFMQLQVASQLLTGNLLCLVLAILGLRQGKDVAGQGKVPSQAVAIAYFCLAMAIICGGFYLSFLLRG
;
A
#
# COMPACT_ATOMS: atom_id res chain seq x y z
N MET A 1 11.46 -31.57 7.46
CA MET A 1 10.07 -31.40 6.98
C MET A 1 9.90 -29.94 6.59
N HIS A 2 9.96 -29.63 5.29
CA HIS A 2 9.71 -28.28 4.79
C HIS A 2 8.20 -28.04 4.80
N GLU A 3 7.71 -27.35 5.82
CA GLU A 3 6.34 -26.85 5.88
C GLU A 3 6.14 -25.89 4.70
N LYS A 4 5.37 -26.34 3.71
CA LYS A 4 5.02 -25.54 2.53
C LYS A 4 4.20 -24.35 3.06
N ALA A 5 4.83 -23.19 3.21
CA ALA A 5 4.13 -21.97 3.57
C ALA A 5 2.93 -21.81 2.61
N ALA A 6 1.72 -21.77 3.15
CA ALA A 6 0.52 -21.59 2.35
C ALA A 6 0.71 -20.35 1.45
N LYS A 7 0.46 -20.49 0.14
CA LYS A 7 0.56 -19.41 -0.87
C LYS A 7 0.13 -18.01 -0.38
N PRO A 8 -0.99 -17.82 0.35
CA PRO A 8 -1.38 -16.49 0.86
C PRO A 8 -0.38 -15.87 1.84
N MET A 9 0.35 -16.67 2.63
CA MET A 9 1.38 -16.18 3.54
C MET A 9 2.64 -15.72 2.80
N GLN A 10 2.97 -16.34 1.67
CA GLN A 10 4.09 -15.90 0.83
C GLN A 10 3.77 -14.57 0.15
N PHE A 11 2.56 -14.41 -0.39
CA PHE A 11 2.13 -13.14 -0.98
C PHE A 11 2.15 -12.00 0.03
N LEU A 12 1.63 -12.23 1.23
CA LEU A 12 1.62 -11.20 2.27
C LEU A 12 3.04 -10.77 2.66
N LYS A 13 4.01 -11.69 2.67
CA LYS A 13 5.42 -11.36 2.93
C LYS A 13 5.98 -10.48 1.82
N ILE A 14 5.72 -10.83 0.57
CA ILE A 14 6.14 -10.04 -0.60
C ILE A 14 5.47 -8.66 -0.57
N TYR A 15 4.19 -8.59 -0.23
CA TYR A 15 3.48 -7.32 -0.09
C TYR A 15 4.08 -6.43 1.01
N CYS A 16 4.39 -6.98 2.18
CA CYS A 16 5.05 -6.23 3.25
C CYS A 16 6.46 -5.78 2.86
N LEU A 17 7.22 -6.62 2.13
CA LEU A 17 8.53 -6.24 1.58
C LEU A 17 8.40 -5.08 0.61
N ILE A 18 7.40 -5.10 -0.28
CA ILE A 18 7.14 -4.01 -1.22
C ILE A 18 6.78 -2.72 -0.48
N LEU A 19 5.88 -2.79 0.50
CA LEU A 19 5.49 -1.66 1.35
C LEU A 19 6.66 -1.09 2.18
N PHE A 20 7.69 -1.89 2.45
CA PHE A 20 8.87 -1.41 3.15
C PHE A 20 9.87 -0.78 2.17
N PHE A 21 10.34 -1.57 1.19
CA PHE A 21 11.49 -1.18 0.37
C PHE A 21 11.17 -0.09 -0.65
N ILE A 22 10.00 -0.13 -1.32
CA ILE A 22 9.69 0.88 -2.33
C ILE A 22 9.55 2.26 -1.69
N PRO A 23 8.79 2.45 -0.61
CA PRO A 23 8.72 3.73 0.08
C PRO A 23 10.05 4.19 0.67
N SER A 24 10.84 3.30 1.29
CA SER A 24 12.17 3.66 1.78
C SER A 24 13.09 4.15 0.67
N PHE A 25 13.05 3.51 -0.50
CA PHE A 25 13.84 3.94 -1.65
C PHE A 25 13.40 5.32 -2.14
N TYR A 26 12.09 5.57 -2.24
CA TYR A 26 11.57 6.89 -2.62
C TYR A 26 11.98 7.99 -1.64
N ILE A 27 11.86 7.75 -0.33
CA ILE A 27 12.28 8.70 0.71
C ILE A 27 13.78 8.98 0.59
N LEU A 28 14.60 7.95 0.34
CA LEU A 28 16.04 8.11 0.12
C LEU A 28 16.33 8.96 -1.12
N CYS A 29 15.63 8.74 -2.23
CA CYS A 29 15.76 9.57 -3.43
C CYS A 29 15.38 11.03 -3.16
N LEU A 30 14.33 11.28 -2.39
CA LEU A 30 13.93 12.64 -1.98
C LEU A 30 14.99 13.30 -1.09
N GLU A 31 15.58 12.56 -0.15
CA GLU A 31 16.68 13.07 0.68
C GLU A 31 17.89 13.45 -0.20
N VAL A 32 18.30 12.59 -1.13
CA VAL A 32 19.39 12.89 -2.06
C VAL A 32 19.07 14.13 -2.90
N GLY A 33 17.85 14.23 -3.44
CA GLY A 33 17.39 15.39 -4.19
C GLY A 33 17.41 16.68 -3.35
N ALA A 34 16.97 16.60 -2.10
CA ALA A 34 17.01 17.72 -1.15
C ALA A 34 18.45 18.18 -0.89
N ARG A 35 19.39 17.24 -0.68
CA ARG A 35 20.80 17.53 -0.45
C ARG A 35 21.46 18.18 -1.67
N ILE A 36 21.18 17.69 -2.87
CA ILE A 36 21.65 18.30 -4.13
C ILE A 36 21.13 19.73 -4.26
N ALA A 37 19.88 19.98 -3.86
CA ALA A 37 19.28 21.31 -3.84
C ALA A 37 19.74 22.21 -2.68
N GLY A 38 20.65 21.74 -1.81
CA GLY A 38 21.12 22.47 -0.64
C GLY A 38 20.05 22.70 0.43
N LYS A 39 18.98 21.89 0.44
CA LYS A 39 17.84 22.00 1.36
C LYS A 39 17.78 20.79 2.31
N THR A 40 17.11 20.98 3.44
CA THR A 40 16.65 19.84 4.25
C THR A 40 15.47 19.17 3.56
N LEU A 41 15.22 17.89 3.85
CA LEU A 41 14.09 17.14 3.28
C LEU A 41 12.74 17.84 3.49
N PHE A 42 12.50 18.36 4.69
CA PHE A 42 11.27 19.09 4.99
C PHE A 42 11.15 20.39 4.20
N ALA A 43 12.23 21.18 4.10
CA ALA A 43 12.22 22.39 3.27
C ALA A 43 12.09 22.09 1.77
N TYR A 44 12.56 20.92 1.33
CA TYR A 44 12.39 20.44 -0.04
C TYR A 44 10.95 19.98 -0.31
N ALA A 45 10.32 19.32 0.65
CA ALA A 45 8.92 18.92 0.60
C ALA A 45 7.95 20.12 0.67
N ASP A 46 8.20 21.10 1.52
CA ASP A 46 7.38 22.33 1.62
C ASP A 46 7.36 23.14 0.32
N ALA A 47 8.42 23.02 -0.49
CA ALA A 47 8.51 23.69 -1.78
C ALA A 47 7.60 23.07 -2.86
N SER A 48 7.04 21.87 -2.63
CA SER A 48 6.16 21.20 -3.59
C SER A 48 5.11 20.34 -2.88
N PRO A 49 3.81 20.70 -2.97
CA PRO A 49 2.72 19.89 -2.41
C PRO A 49 2.74 18.43 -2.87
N LEU A 50 3.22 18.18 -4.10
CA LEU A 50 3.38 16.83 -4.63
C LEU A 50 4.45 16.04 -3.88
N ILE A 51 5.62 16.65 -3.62
CA ILE A 51 6.72 16.01 -2.88
C ILE A 51 6.30 15.75 -1.44
N ALA A 52 5.60 16.69 -0.80
CA ALA A 52 5.04 16.51 0.53
C ALA A 52 4.07 15.33 0.59
N ALA A 53 3.15 15.21 -0.38
CA ALA A 53 2.22 14.09 -0.45
C ALA A 53 2.93 12.74 -0.63
N ILE A 54 3.94 12.67 -1.50
CA ILE A 54 4.77 11.46 -1.70
C ILE A 54 5.50 11.07 -0.42
N LEU A 55 6.08 12.05 0.27
CA LEU A 55 6.81 11.82 1.53
C LEU A 55 5.89 11.27 2.62
N ILE A 56 4.71 11.86 2.78
CA ILE A 56 3.70 11.40 3.76
C ILE A 56 3.21 10.00 3.41
N SER A 57 2.82 9.76 2.14
CA SER A 57 2.38 8.44 1.68
C SER A 57 3.45 7.38 1.95
N GLY A 58 4.70 7.67 1.57
CA GLY A 58 5.80 6.73 1.76
C GLY A 58 6.09 6.43 3.22
N ALA A 59 6.03 7.44 4.10
CA ALA A 59 6.19 7.24 5.55
C ALA A 59 5.05 6.39 6.14
N CYS A 60 3.80 6.61 5.72
CA CYS A 60 2.67 5.79 6.14
C CYS A 60 2.82 4.32 5.71
N ASP A 61 3.23 4.08 4.46
CA ASP A 61 3.43 2.71 3.94
C ASP A 61 4.57 1.99 4.65
N PHE A 62 5.67 2.70 4.92
CA PHE A 62 6.77 2.19 5.71
C PHE A 62 6.31 1.78 7.12
N LEU A 63 5.60 2.66 7.84
CA LEU A 63 5.10 2.36 9.17
C LEU A 63 4.11 1.18 9.16
N LEU A 64 3.22 1.13 8.17
CA LEU A 64 2.30 0.00 7.99
C LEU A 64 3.06 -1.31 7.80
N SER A 65 4.14 -1.32 7.01
CA SER A 65 4.95 -2.53 6.81
C SER A 65 5.63 -2.99 8.11
N VAL A 66 6.17 -2.07 8.91
CA VAL A 66 6.81 -2.37 10.20
C VAL A 66 5.80 -2.95 11.18
N ILE A 67 4.64 -2.31 11.33
CA ILE A 67 3.55 -2.81 12.19
C ILE A 67 3.11 -4.21 11.73
N SER A 68 3.00 -4.43 10.42
CA SER A 68 2.61 -5.72 9.84
C SER A 68 3.61 -6.83 10.14
N TRP A 69 4.91 -6.51 10.19
CA TRP A 69 5.94 -7.47 10.61
C TRP A 69 5.91 -7.77 12.10
N LEU A 70 5.74 -6.75 12.95
CA LEU A 70 5.68 -6.93 14.40
C LEU A 70 4.48 -7.79 14.82
N ASP A 71 3.32 -7.55 14.21
CA ASP A 71 2.08 -8.27 14.51
C ASP A 71 1.83 -9.48 13.59
N TRP A 72 2.81 -9.91 12.80
CA TRP A 72 2.66 -10.92 11.74
C TRP A 72 1.86 -12.15 12.19
N ASN A 73 2.29 -12.76 13.31
CA ASN A 73 1.68 -13.98 13.85
C ASN A 73 0.22 -13.77 14.26
N ARG A 74 -0.14 -12.57 14.73
CA ARG A 74 -1.52 -12.22 15.10
C ARG A 74 -2.39 -12.03 13.86
N LEU A 75 -1.85 -11.37 12.84
CA LEU A 75 -2.54 -11.04 11.59
C LEU A 75 -2.81 -12.29 10.75
N THR A 76 -1.89 -13.25 10.72
CA THR A 76 -2.04 -14.49 9.94
C THR A 76 -2.69 -15.64 10.70
N LYS A 77 -3.02 -15.46 11.98
CA LYS A 77 -3.56 -16.54 12.84
C LYS A 77 -4.93 -17.04 12.39
N THR A 78 -5.78 -16.14 11.90
CA THR A 78 -7.14 -16.45 11.46
C THR A 78 -7.45 -15.75 10.15
N ARG A 79 -8.34 -16.34 9.36
CA ARG A 79 -8.83 -15.74 8.12
C ARG A 79 -9.47 -14.37 8.33
N ASP A 80 -10.22 -14.19 9.42
CA ASP A 80 -10.87 -12.91 9.75
C ASP A 80 -9.85 -11.81 10.07
N ASN A 81 -8.79 -12.14 10.81
CA ASN A 81 -7.70 -11.17 11.08
C ASN A 81 -6.99 -10.78 9.79
N TYR A 82 -6.72 -11.75 8.92
CA TYR A 82 -6.12 -11.50 7.62
C TYR A 82 -7.00 -10.61 6.74
N VAL A 83 -8.29 -10.93 6.63
CA VAL A 83 -9.23 -10.14 5.82
C VAL A 83 -9.37 -8.72 6.35
N ARG A 84 -9.54 -8.54 7.66
CA ARG A 84 -9.61 -7.21 8.29
C ARG A 84 -8.33 -6.42 8.06
N PHE A 85 -7.19 -7.06 8.16
CA PHE A 85 -5.90 -6.45 7.86
C PHE A 85 -5.83 -5.98 6.40
N MET A 86 -6.17 -6.85 5.44
CA MET A 86 -6.16 -6.48 4.03
C MET A 86 -7.19 -5.39 3.69
N GLN A 87 -8.34 -5.34 4.38
CA GLN A 87 -9.30 -4.23 4.24
C GLN A 87 -8.73 -2.91 4.75
N LEU A 88 -8.02 -2.95 5.88
CA LEU A 88 -7.37 -1.77 6.44
C LEU A 88 -6.26 -1.26 5.52
N GLN A 89 -5.53 -2.18 4.89
CA GLN A 89 -4.57 -1.86 3.82
C GLN A 89 -5.27 -1.20 2.63
N VAL A 90 -6.35 -1.76 2.10
CA VAL A 90 -7.12 -1.12 1.02
C VAL A 90 -7.55 0.31 1.38
N ALA A 91 -8.06 0.51 2.60
CA ALA A 91 -8.48 1.83 3.07
C ALA A 91 -7.30 2.81 3.18
N SER A 92 -6.17 2.38 3.76
CA SER A 92 -4.99 3.22 3.90
C SER A 92 -4.41 3.61 2.54
N GLN A 93 -4.31 2.67 1.60
CA GLN A 93 -3.78 2.91 0.27
C GLN A 93 -4.68 3.84 -0.58
N LEU A 94 -6.00 3.80 -0.35
CA LEU A 94 -6.93 4.76 -0.95
C LEU A 94 -6.75 6.17 -0.39
N LEU A 95 -6.53 6.30 0.92
CA LEU A 95 -6.33 7.59 1.58
C LEU A 95 -5.00 8.24 1.17
N THR A 96 -3.94 7.44 1.03
CA THR A 96 -2.61 7.93 0.63
C THR A 96 -2.47 8.10 -0.89
N GLY A 97 -3.40 7.54 -1.68
CA GLY A 97 -3.35 7.60 -3.14
C GLY A 97 -2.31 6.65 -3.77
N ASN A 98 -1.75 5.71 -3.01
CA ASN A 98 -0.78 4.75 -3.52
C ASN A 98 -1.46 3.62 -4.31
N LEU A 99 -1.68 3.86 -5.59
CA LEU A 99 -2.38 2.96 -6.50
C LEU A 99 -1.72 1.58 -6.64
N LEU A 100 -0.39 1.51 -6.61
CA LEU A 100 0.33 0.23 -6.72
C LEU A 100 0.04 -0.65 -5.51
N CYS A 101 0.19 -0.09 -4.30
CA CYS A 101 -0.08 -0.83 -3.07
C CYS A 101 -1.57 -1.12 -2.90
N LEU A 102 -2.46 -0.25 -3.40
CA LEU A 102 -3.89 -0.51 -3.46
C LEU A 102 -4.22 -1.77 -4.28
N VAL A 103 -3.65 -1.91 -5.48
CA VAL A 103 -3.84 -3.11 -6.32
C VAL A 103 -3.36 -4.36 -5.59
N LEU A 104 -2.18 -4.31 -4.98
CA LEU A 104 -1.63 -5.43 -4.22
C LEU A 104 -2.49 -5.77 -2.99
N ALA A 105 -3.03 -4.76 -2.30
CA ALA A 105 -3.94 -4.93 -1.17
C ALA A 105 -5.25 -5.64 -1.59
N ILE A 106 -5.81 -5.28 -2.74
CA ILE A 106 -7.01 -5.93 -3.31
C ILE A 106 -6.70 -7.38 -3.69
N LEU A 107 -5.53 -7.65 -4.29
CA LEU A 107 -5.11 -9.01 -4.63
C LEU A 107 -4.92 -9.87 -3.38
N GLY A 108 -4.31 -9.34 -2.32
CA GLY A 108 -4.21 -10.05 -1.04
C GLY A 108 -5.58 -10.32 -0.42
N LEU A 109 -6.50 -9.36 -0.46
CA LEU A 109 -7.88 -9.57 0.00
C LEU A 109 -8.57 -10.75 -0.70
N ARG A 110 -8.31 -10.95 -2.02
CA ARG A 110 -8.81 -12.10 -2.79
C ARG A 110 -8.14 -13.42 -2.36
N GLN A 111 -6.85 -13.40 -2.07
CA GLN A 111 -6.10 -14.58 -1.59
C GLN A 111 -6.48 -14.99 -0.16
N GLY A 112 -7.18 -14.13 0.58
CA GLY A 112 -7.79 -14.48 1.87
C GLY A 112 -8.76 -15.66 1.80
N LYS A 113 -9.20 -16.08 0.60
CA LYS A 113 -9.97 -17.32 0.39
C LYS A 113 -9.18 -18.60 0.68
N ASP A 114 -7.85 -18.53 0.56
CA ASP A 114 -6.95 -19.68 0.67
C ASP A 114 -6.30 -19.80 2.06
N VAL A 115 -6.64 -18.90 3.00
CA VAL A 115 -6.19 -18.94 4.39
C VAL A 115 -7.07 -19.91 5.19
N ALA A 116 -6.46 -20.86 5.90
CA ALA A 116 -7.17 -21.83 6.73
C ALA A 116 -8.00 -21.12 7.83
N GLY A 117 -9.31 -21.37 7.86
CA GLY A 117 -10.24 -20.79 8.83
C GLY A 117 -11.65 -20.56 8.27
N GLN A 118 -12.65 -20.67 9.15
CA GLN A 118 -14.05 -20.37 8.82
C GLN A 118 -14.28 -18.85 8.86
N GLY A 119 -14.34 -18.23 7.68
CA GLY A 119 -14.67 -16.81 7.52
C GLY A 119 -14.99 -16.55 6.04
N LYS A 120 -15.94 -15.67 5.72
CA LYS A 120 -16.24 -15.30 4.33
C LYS A 120 -15.47 -14.04 3.97
N VAL A 121 -14.83 -14.01 2.80
CA VAL A 121 -14.36 -12.73 2.24
C VAL A 121 -15.62 -11.91 1.90
N PRO A 122 -15.82 -10.72 2.48
CA PRO A 122 -16.99 -9.90 2.17
C PRO A 122 -16.89 -9.43 0.72
N SER A 123 -17.75 -9.94 -0.15
CA SER A 123 -17.75 -9.60 -1.59
C SER A 123 -17.95 -8.10 -1.83
N GLN A 124 -18.68 -7.42 -0.95
CA GLN A 124 -18.91 -5.98 -0.99
C GLN A 124 -17.62 -5.17 -0.80
N ALA A 125 -16.74 -5.55 0.14
CA ALA A 125 -15.49 -4.80 0.38
C ALA A 125 -14.55 -4.87 -0.83
N VAL A 126 -14.49 -6.04 -1.49
CA VAL A 126 -13.74 -6.22 -2.73
C VAL A 126 -14.34 -5.37 -3.85
N ALA A 127 -15.67 -5.37 -4.00
CA ALA A 127 -16.35 -4.59 -5.03
C ALA A 127 -16.15 -3.08 -4.86
N ILE A 128 -16.26 -2.56 -3.62
CA ILE A 128 -16.00 -1.15 -3.30
C ILE A 128 -14.56 -0.78 -3.61
N ALA A 129 -13.59 -1.64 -3.25
CA ALA A 129 -12.19 -1.39 -3.54
C ALA A 129 -11.92 -1.29 -5.06
N TYR A 130 -12.52 -2.17 -5.87
CA TYR A 130 -12.42 -2.08 -7.33
C TYR A 130 -13.09 -0.82 -7.90
N PHE A 131 -14.24 -0.42 -7.35
CA PHE A 131 -14.91 0.81 -7.75
C PHE A 131 -14.04 2.04 -7.46
N CYS A 132 -13.48 2.13 -6.25
CA CYS A 132 -12.59 3.22 -5.88
C CYS A 132 -11.31 3.24 -6.73
N LEU A 133 -10.72 2.07 -7.03
CA LEU A 133 -9.58 1.96 -7.95
C LEU A 133 -9.94 2.46 -9.36
N ALA A 134 -11.10 2.07 -9.89
CA ALA A 134 -11.57 2.53 -11.21
C ALA A 134 -11.78 4.04 -11.24
N MET A 135 -12.39 4.61 -10.19
CA MET A 135 -12.55 6.06 -10.06
C MET A 135 -11.21 6.78 -9.96
N ALA A 136 -10.25 6.25 -9.19
CA ALA A 136 -8.93 6.85 -9.06
C ALA A 136 -8.17 6.86 -10.40
N ILE A 137 -8.26 5.78 -11.20
CA ILE A 137 -7.68 5.72 -12.55
C ILE A 137 -8.35 6.71 -13.49
N ILE A 138 -9.68 6.82 -13.47
CA ILE A 138 -10.43 7.76 -14.32
C ILE A 138 -10.07 9.20 -13.98
N CYS A 139 -10.10 9.57 -12.69
CA CYS A 139 -9.75 10.91 -12.23
C CYS A 139 -8.29 11.25 -12.54
N GLY A 140 -7.37 10.32 -12.29
CA GLY A 140 -5.96 10.47 -12.62
C GLY A 140 -5.71 10.63 -14.12
N GLY A 141 -6.38 9.83 -14.95
CA GLY A 141 -6.31 9.91 -16.41
C GLY A 141 -6.84 11.24 -16.95
N PHE A 142 -7.97 11.72 -16.43
CA PHE A 142 -8.51 13.04 -16.78
C PHE A 142 -7.53 14.15 -16.41
N TYR A 143 -6.97 14.13 -15.20
CA TYR A 143 -6.01 15.13 -14.74
C TYR A 143 -4.73 15.13 -15.60
N LEU A 144 -4.20 13.94 -15.93
CA LEU A 144 -3.04 13.80 -16.80
C LEU A 144 -3.33 14.31 -18.23
N SER A 145 -4.52 14.03 -18.76
CA SER A 145 -4.93 14.52 -20.09
C SER A 145 -5.08 16.04 -20.13
N PHE A 146 -5.45 16.66 -18.99
CA PHE A 146 -5.51 18.10 -18.85
C PHE A 146 -4.10 18.71 -18.76
N LEU A 147 -3.20 18.09 -18.01
CA LEU A 147 -1.79 18.48 -17.92
C LEU A 147 -1.01 18.35 -19.24
N LEU A 148 -1.31 17.33 -20.05
CA LEU A 148 -0.64 17.10 -21.34
C LEU A 148 -1.20 17.99 -22.47
N ARG A 149 -2.34 18.64 -22.26
CA ARG A 149 -2.98 19.56 -23.22
C ARG A 149 -2.79 21.04 -22.89
N GLY A 150 -2.32 21.36 -21.68
CA GLY A 150 -1.91 22.71 -21.27
C GLY A 150 -0.45 22.96 -21.59
#